data_AF-A0AAW5MRV9-F1
#
_entry.id   AF-A0AAW5MRV9-F1
#
_cell.length_a   1.000
_cell.length_b   1.000
_cell.length_c   1.000
_cell.angle_alpha   90.00
_cell.angle_beta   90.00
_cell.angle_gamma   90.00
#
_symmetry.space_group_name_H-M   'P 1'
#
loop_
_entity.id
_entity.type
_entity.pdbx_description
1 polymer ?
#
loop_
_entity_poly.entity_id
_entity_poly.type
_entity_poly.pdbx_seq_one_letter_code
_entity_poly.pdbx_strand_id
1 'polypeptide(L)' 'MKPLTGGVSNASFVVQDETGRYVARVGEDYPFHHVSRDRELAVTRAANAIGLSPPVVYDEPGIMVVAFLKAQTYSETDVR' A
#
# COMPACT_ATOMS: atom_id res chain seq x y z
N MET A 1 4.45 0.10 -15.23
CA MET A 1 3.42 -0.07 -14.19
C MET A 1 2.81 -1.45 -14.33
N LYS A 2 2.69 -2.23 -13.24
CA LYS A 2 2.09 -3.58 -13.24
C LYS A 2 1.00 -3.66 -12.17
N PRO A 3 -0.23 -4.09 -12.48
CA PRO A 3 -1.28 -4.21 -11.47
C PRO A 3 -0.96 -5.29 -10.43
N LEU A 4 -1.36 -5.05 -9.19
CA LEU A 4 -1.39 -6.00 -8.09
C LEU A 4 -2.84 -6.40 -7.83
N THR A 5 -3.11 -7.69 -7.79
CA THR A 5 -4.44 -8.25 -7.54
C THR A 5 -4.63 -8.58 -6.06
N GLY A 6 -5.89 -8.77 -5.63
CA GLY A 6 -6.25 -9.13 -4.25
C GLY A 6 -6.63 -7.96 -3.35
N GLY A 7 -6.49 -6.72 -3.81
CA GLY A 7 -7.07 -5.55 -3.14
C GLY A 7 -8.59 -5.51 -3.29
N VAL A 8 -9.30 -5.17 -2.20
CA VAL A 8 -10.76 -5.00 -2.20
C VAL A 8 -11.16 -3.54 -2.37
N SER A 9 -10.54 -2.64 -1.61
CA SER A 9 -10.93 -1.23 -1.50
C SER A 9 -10.12 -0.28 -2.38
N ASN A 10 -9.05 -0.72 -3.02
CA ASN A 10 -8.17 0.13 -3.83
C ASN A 10 -7.60 -0.64 -5.02
N ALA A 11 -7.20 0.09 -6.06
CA ALA A 11 -6.36 -0.41 -7.12
C ALA A 11 -4.90 -0.20 -6.74
N SER A 12 -4.11 -1.27 -6.77
CA SER A 12 -2.69 -1.23 -6.42
C SER A 12 -1.82 -1.57 -7.62
N PHE A 13 -0.69 -0.89 -7.76
CA PHE A 13 0.24 -1.08 -8.87
C PHE A 13 1.69 -1.06 -8.39
N VAL A 14 2.52 -1.94 -8.94
CA VAL A 14 3.97 -1.77 -8.90
C VAL A 14 4.34 -0.69 -9.91
N VAL A 15 4.97 0.37 -9.42
CA VAL A 15 5.50 1.48 -10.21
C VAL A 15 7.01 1.58 -10.01
N GLN A 16 7.70 2.23 -10.93
CA GLN A 16 9.15 2.44 -10.85
C GLN A 16 9.50 3.82 -11.39
N ASP A 17 10.55 4.41 -10.84
CA ASP A 17 11.24 5.58 -11.36
C ASP A 17 12.77 5.31 -11.40
N GLU A 18 13.57 6.36 -11.55
CA GLU A 18 15.03 6.28 -11.57
C GLU A 18 15.65 5.86 -10.23
N THR A 19 14.91 6.04 -9.12
CA THR A 19 15.38 5.81 -7.75
C THR A 19 14.96 4.44 -7.21
N GLY A 20 13.93 3.80 -7.78
CA GLY A 20 13.59 2.44 -7.40
C GLY A 20 12.21 1.94 -7.81
N ARG A 21 11.73 0.93 -7.07
CA ARG A 21 10.40 0.33 -7.21
C ARG A 21 9.53 0.67 -6.00
N TYR A 22 8.26 0.90 -6.26
CA TYR A 22 7.27 1.30 -5.28
C TYR A 22 5.93 0.60 -5.52
N VAL A 23 5.02 0.74 -4.56
CA VAL A 23 3.62 0.36 -4.72
C VAL A 23 2.76 1.62 -4.63
N ALA A 24 2.11 1.96 -5.73
CA ALA A 24 1.09 3.02 -5.77
C ALA A 24 -0.28 2.40 -5.46
N ARG A 25 -0.98 2.97 -4.49
CA ARG A 25 -2.34 2.63 -4.09
C ARG A 25 -3.25 3.78 -4.49
N VAL A 26 -4.23 3.50 -5.34
CA VAL A 26 -5.15 4.48 -5.90
C VAL A 26 -6.57 4.14 -5.45
N GLY A 27 -7.27 5.10 -4.87
CA GLY A 27 -8.66 4.93 -4.46
C GLY A 27 -9.16 6.07 -3.59
N GLU A 28 -10.48 6.23 -3.58
CA GLU A 28 -11.19 7.18 -2.74
C GLU A 28 -11.66 6.51 -1.44
N ASP A 29 -12.25 7.29 -0.52
CA ASP A 29 -12.86 6.72 0.69
C ASP A 29 -13.84 5.61 0.35
N TYR A 30 -13.89 4.58 1.19
CA TYR A 30 -14.80 3.45 1.01
C TYR A 30 -15.61 3.21 2.28
N PRO A 31 -16.62 4.08 2.55
CA PRO A 31 -17.26 4.19 3.86
C PRO A 31 -18.02 2.94 4.29
N PHE A 32 -18.60 2.20 3.34
CA PHE A 32 -19.33 0.96 3.63
C PHE A 32 -18.43 -0.09 4.31
N HIS A 33 -17.14 -0.11 3.97
CA HIS A 33 -16.12 -0.96 4.61
C HIS A 33 -15.29 -0.20 5.66
N HIS A 34 -15.76 0.97 6.10
CA HIS A 34 -15.09 1.82 7.11
C HIS A 34 -13.65 2.24 6.74
N VAL A 35 -13.34 2.38 5.45
CA VAL A 35 -12.03 2.83 4.98
C VAL A 35 -12.05 4.35 4.77
N SER A 36 -11.12 5.04 5.42
CA SER A 36 -10.84 6.48 5.24
C SER A 36 -9.37 6.65 4.84
N ARG A 37 -9.10 7.35 3.74
CA ARG A 37 -7.74 7.49 3.18
C ARG A 37 -6.81 8.30 4.08
N ASP A 38 -7.34 9.35 4.72
CA ASP A 38 -6.57 10.13 5.69
C ASP A 38 -6.13 9.28 6.88
N ARG A 39 -7.02 8.40 7.38
CA ARG A 39 -6.69 7.49 8.47
C ARG A 39 -5.69 6.43 8.03
N GLU A 40 -5.84 5.86 6.84
CA GLU A 40 -4.87 4.90 6.28
C GLU A 40 -3.47 5.52 6.16
N LEU A 41 -3.36 6.75 5.66
CA LEU A 41 -2.09 7.47 5.56
C LEU A 41 -1.46 7.70 6.95
N ALA A 42 -2.24 8.22 7.90
CA ALA A 42 -1.77 8.48 9.25
C ALA A 42 -1.28 7.21 9.95
N VAL A 43 -2.05 6.11 9.87
CA VAL A 43 -1.69 4.81 10.46
C VAL A 43 -0.49 4.20 9.75
N THR A 44 -0.38 4.33 8.43
CA THR A 44 0.77 3.80 7.68
C THR A 44 2.05 4.49 8.13
N ARG A 45 2.06 5.82 8.26
CA ARG A 45 3.21 6.58 8.77
C ARG A 45 3.55 6.21 10.21
N ALA A 46 2.55 6.08 11.09
CA ALA A 46 2.77 5.68 12.48
C ALA A 46 3.34 4.25 12.60
N ALA A 47 2.82 3.31 11.81
CA ALA A 47 3.33 1.95 11.74
C ALA A 47 4.76 1.89 11.19
N ASN A 48 5.11 2.76 10.24
CA ASN A 48 6.47 2.82 9.70
C ASN A 48 7.46 3.33 10.75
N ALA A 49 7.07 4.31 11.56
CA ALA A 49 7.90 4.84 12.65
C ALA A 49 8.34 3.77 13.67
N ILE A 50 7.60 2.66 13.76
CA ILE A 50 7.91 1.50 14.61
C ILE A 50 8.31 0.24 13.82
N GLY A 51 8.55 0.37 12.51
CA GLY A 51 9.05 -0.71 11.66
C GLY A 51 8.01 -1.76 11.24
N LEU A 52 6.70 -1.50 11.40
CA LEU A 52 5.63 -2.44 11.05
C LEU A 52 5.09 -2.25 9.62
N SER A 53 5.42 -1.15 8.96
CA SER A 53 4.98 -0.87 7.59
C SER A 53 6.10 -0.27 6.75
N PRO A 54 6.03 -0.38 5.40
CA PRO A 54 6.95 0.32 4.52
C PRO A 54 6.79 1.84 4.64
N PRO A 55 7.84 2.63 4.38
CA PRO A 55 7.73 4.09 4.36
C PRO A 55 6.81 4.56 3.24
N VAL A 56 6.01 5.59 3.55
CA VAL A 56 5.27 6.39 2.56
C VAL A 56 6.26 7.34 1.89
N VAL A 57 6.38 7.27 0.57
CA VAL A 57 7.30 8.10 -0.22
C VAL A 57 6.60 9.25 -0.93
N TYR A 58 5.28 9.12 -1.15
CA TYR A 58 4.44 10.16 -1.74
C TYR A 58 2.98 9.95 -1.30
N ASP A 59 2.25 11.04 -1.12
CA ASP A 59 0.81 11.02 -0.95
C ASP A 59 0.17 12.30 -1.50
N GLU A 60 -1.04 12.15 -2.01
CA GLU A 60 -1.96 13.22 -2.38
C GLU A 60 -3.40 12.67 -2.30
N PRO A 61 -4.46 13.50 -2.40
CA PRO A 61 -5.82 13.01 -2.38
C PRO A 61 -6.06 11.87 -3.39
N GLY A 62 -6.40 10.69 -2.88
CA GLY A 62 -6.68 9.49 -3.68
C GLY A 62 -5.48 8.64 -4.08
N ILE A 63 -4.24 9.07 -3.78
CA ILE A 63 -3.01 8.34 -4.13
C ILE A 63 -2.09 8.26 -2.91
N MET A 64 -1.64 7.05 -2.58
CA MET A 64 -0.57 6.82 -1.61
C MET A 64 0.47 5.88 -2.21
N VAL A 65 1.74 6.30 -2.18
CA VAL A 65 2.86 5.51 -2.70
C VAL A 65 3.77 5.09 -1.55
N VAL A 66 4.05 3.79 -1.46
CA VAL A 66 4.90 3.20 -0.42
C VAL A 66 6.07 2.45 -1.04
N ALA A 67 7.16 2.26 -0.28
CA ALA A 67 8.29 1.45 -0.74
C ALA A 67 7.87 0.02 -1.10
N PHE A 68 8.45 -0.51 -2.18
CA PHE A 68 8.22 -1.89 -2.59
C PHE A 68 8.93 -2.88 -1.66
N LEU A 69 8.19 -3.85 -1.12
CA LEU A 69 8.75 -4.94 -0.34
C LEU A 69 9.15 -6.10 -1.24
N LYS A 70 10.42 -6.52 -1.16
CA LYS A 70 10.89 -7.78 -1.76
C LYS A 70 10.52 -8.96 -0.84
N ALA A 71 9.24 -9.26 -0.76
CA ALA A 71 8.68 -10.31 0.08
C ALA A 71 7.83 -11.30 -0.73
N GLN A 72 7.61 -12.47 -0.15
CA GLN A 72 6.72 -13.49 -0.70
C GLN A 72 5.36 -13.39 0.00
N THR A 73 4.28 -13.23 -0.77
CA THR A 73 2.93 -13.42 -0.23
C THR A 73 2.74 -14.90 0.06
N TYR A 74 2.46 -15.23 1.32
CA TYR A 74 2.21 -16.60 1.74
C TYR A 74 0.88 -17.13 1.20
N SER A 75 0.90 -18.40 0.84
CA SER A 75 -0.25 -19.23 0.56
C SER A 75 -0.64 -20.05 1.79
N GLU A 76 -1.75 -20.78 1.72
CA GLU A 76 -2.18 -21.66 2.81
C GLU A 76 -1.10 -22.67 3.23
N THR A 77 -0.33 -23.21 2.27
CA THR A 77 0.70 -24.21 2.56
C THR A 77 1.91 -23.66 3.30
N ASP A 78 2.13 -22.33 3.26
CA ASP A 78 3.29 -21.69 3.89
C ASP A 78 3.09 -21.43 5.39
N VAL A 79 1.88 -21.62 5.92
CA VAL A 79 1.48 -21.27 7.30
C VAL A 79 0.81 -22.42 8.08
N ARG A 80 1.02 -23.67 7.65
CA ARG A 80 0.51 -24.88 8.34
C ARG A 80 1.42 -25.39 9.43
#